data_AF-A0A847BRD4-F1
#
_entry.id   AF-A0A847BRD4-F1
#
_cell.length_a   1.000
_cell.length_b   1.000
_cell.length_c   1.000
_cell.angle_alpha   90.00
_cell.angle_beta   90.00
_cell.angle_gamma   90.00
#
_symmetry.space_group_name_H-M   'P 1'
#
loop_
_entity.id
_entity.type
_entity.pdbx_description
1 polymer ?
#
loop_
_entity_poly.entity_id
_entity_poly.type
_entity_poly.pdbx_seq_one_letter_code
_entity_poly.pdbx_strand_id
1 'polypeptide(L)'
;MNNKENSDKSREKRLWAGPRDLIIIGILAVIAIALLLVPSLISPANDIQVLIYHEGKVIDRFNLKEGTARILSYEQNPEIEIQQWPDQTIAFVKSDCPDQICVNTGKLRKAGEFAACLPNNFVIVLESISDAEGVDAIA
;
A
#
# COMPACT_ATOMS: atom_id res chain seq x y z
N MET A 1 41.82 25.16 40.19
CA MET A 1 41.63 23.92 40.97
C MET A 1 40.44 23.17 40.37
N ASN A 2 40.71 22.11 39.61
CA ASN A 2 40.57 20.71 40.03
C ASN A 2 39.13 20.19 39.84
N ASN A 3 38.85 18.99 39.36
CA ASN A 3 39.59 17.88 38.78
C ASN A 3 38.53 16.77 38.60
N LYS A 4 38.73 15.91 37.60
CA LYS A 4 38.14 14.57 37.41
C LYS A 4 36.71 14.56 36.88
N GLU A 5 36.53 14.13 35.63
CA GLU A 5 36.53 12.70 35.27
C GLU A 5 35.67 11.91 36.24
N ASN A 6 34.63 11.28 35.71
CA ASN A 6 34.47 9.84 35.74
C ASN A 6 32.98 9.51 35.77
N SER A 7 32.63 8.43 35.07
CA SER A 7 31.38 7.69 35.16
C SER A 7 30.29 8.16 34.19
N ASP A 8 30.49 8.04 32.87
CA ASP A 8 30.23 6.77 32.16
C ASP A 8 30.01 5.56 33.08
N LYS A 9 28.81 5.45 33.65
CA LYS A 9 28.27 4.21 34.25
C LYS A 9 26.85 4.46 34.76
N SER A 10 25.87 4.18 33.91
CA SER A 10 24.75 3.32 34.30
C SER A 10 23.84 3.11 33.09
N ARG A 11 24.27 2.20 32.22
CA ARG A 11 23.35 1.14 31.81
C ARG A 11 22.67 0.64 33.09
N GLU A 12 21.34 0.70 33.12
CA GLU A 12 20.45 -0.40 33.53
C GLU A 12 19.09 0.14 33.96
N LYS A 13 18.15 0.02 33.01
CA LYS A 13 16.84 -0.58 33.22
C LYS A 13 16.22 -0.33 34.60
N ARG A 14 15.77 0.91 34.85
CA ARG A 14 14.73 1.16 35.86
C ARG A 14 13.36 0.80 35.28
N LEU A 15 13.22 -0.44 34.79
CA LEU A 15 11.94 -1.10 34.60
C LEU A 15 11.55 -1.64 35.97
N TRP A 16 11.13 -0.75 36.86
CA TRP A 16 10.45 -1.15 38.09
C TRP A 16 8.97 -1.35 37.80
N ALA A 17 8.68 -2.15 36.79
CA ALA A 17 7.39 -2.75 36.58
C ALA A 17 7.35 -3.93 37.55
N GLY A 18 6.38 -3.95 38.48
CA GLY A 18 6.21 -5.12 39.35
C GLY A 18 6.00 -6.38 38.49
N PRO A 19 6.14 -7.60 39.04
CA PRO A 19 5.90 -8.83 38.27
C PRO A 19 4.50 -8.87 37.64
N ARG A 20 3.54 -8.09 38.18
CA ARG A 20 2.19 -7.91 37.63
C ARG A 20 2.14 -6.94 36.45
N ASP A 21 2.94 -5.88 36.48
CA ASP A 21 2.99 -4.88 35.39
C ASP A 21 3.64 -5.48 34.14
N LEU A 22 4.61 -6.38 34.29
CA LEU A 22 5.19 -7.14 33.17
C LEU A 22 4.15 -8.07 32.50
N ILE A 23 3.21 -8.62 33.27
CA ILE A 23 2.10 -9.43 32.74
C ILE A 23 1.15 -8.55 31.91
N ILE A 24 0.80 -7.37 32.42
CA ILE A 24 -0.08 -6.42 31.71
C ILE A 24 0.59 -5.93 30.42
N ILE A 25 1.88 -5.56 30.48
CA ILE A 25 2.65 -5.15 29.30
C ILE A 25 2.77 -6.30 28.29
N GLY A 26 3.00 -7.54 28.76
CA GLY A 26 3.06 -8.71 27.90
C GLY A 26 1.74 -8.98 27.17
N ILE A 27 0.61 -8.92 27.88
CA ILE A 27 -0.72 -9.08 27.27
C ILE A 27 -0.99 -7.97 26.25
N LEU A 28 -0.70 -6.71 26.59
CA LEU A 28 -0.90 -5.59 25.68
C LEU A 28 -0.01 -5.72 24.43
N ALA A 29 1.23 -6.16 24.58
CA ALA A 29 2.13 -6.42 23.47
C ALA A 29 1.64 -7.56 22.57
N VAL A 30 1.10 -8.64 23.15
CA VAL A 30 0.51 -9.75 22.39
C VAL A 30 -0.73 -9.29 21.62
N ILE A 31 -1.59 -8.46 22.22
CA ILE A 31 -2.76 -7.88 21.55
C ILE A 31 -2.33 -6.97 20.40
N ALA A 32 -1.31 -6.12 20.60
CA ALA A 32 -0.78 -5.25 19.56
C ALA A 32 -0.18 -6.05 18.39
N ILE A 33 0.57 -7.12 18.68
CA ILE A 33 1.14 -8.01 17.67
C ILE A 33 0.04 -8.76 16.93
N ALA A 34 -0.99 -9.25 17.64
CA ALA A 34 -2.14 -9.90 17.02
C ALA A 34 -2.88 -8.95 16.07
N LEU A 35 -3.16 -7.71 16.49
CA LEU A 35 -3.79 -6.70 15.64
C LEU A 35 -2.99 -6.38 14.37
N LEU A 36 -1.66 -6.47 14.42
CA LEU A 36 -0.81 -6.24 13.25
C LEU A 36 -0.71 -7.48 12.33
N LEU A 37 -0.65 -8.69 12.90
CA LEU A 37 -0.41 -9.92 12.13
C LEU A 37 -1.68 -10.55 11.58
N VAL A 38 -2.80 -10.45 12.30
CA VAL A 38 -4.10 -11.02 11.90
C VAL A 38 -4.61 -10.50 10.54
N PRO A 39 -4.64 -9.19 10.25
CA PRO A 39 -5.09 -8.72 8.93
C PRO A 39 -4.18 -9.17 7.79
N SER A 40 -2.87 -9.31 8.05
CA SER A 40 -1.91 -9.80 7.05
C SER A 40 -2.05 -11.29 6.73
N LEU A 41 -2.62 -12.09 7.65
CA LEU A 41 -2.80 -13.53 7.50
C LEU A 41 -4.20 -13.93 7.03
N ILE A 42 -5.21 -13.09 7.31
CA ILE A 42 -6.61 -13.41 7.02
C ILE A 42 -7.08 -12.89 5.67
N SER A 43 -6.43 -11.90 5.03
CA SER A 43 -6.86 -11.38 3.71
C SER A 43 -6.95 -12.49 2.65
N PRO A 44 -8.13 -13.09 2.43
CA PRO A 44 -8.29 -14.25 1.58
C PRO A 44 -8.55 -13.72 0.18
N ALA A 45 -7.58 -13.83 -0.71
CA ALA A 45 -7.71 -13.45 -2.12
C ALA A 45 -8.49 -12.13 -2.29
N ASN A 46 -7.88 -11.01 -1.90
CA ASN A 46 -8.43 -9.70 -2.20
C ASN A 46 -8.69 -9.67 -3.71
N ASP A 47 -9.96 -9.74 -4.11
CA ASP A 47 -10.33 -9.63 -5.51
C ASP A 47 -10.13 -8.14 -5.83
N ILE A 48 -8.95 -7.81 -6.36
CA ILE A 48 -8.57 -6.42 -6.58
C ILE A 48 -9.22 -5.98 -7.90
N GLN A 49 -10.07 -4.96 -7.84
CA GLN A 49 -10.60 -4.32 -9.02
C GLN A 49 -9.67 -3.21 -9.47
N VAL A 50 -9.38 -3.16 -10.76
CA VAL A 50 -8.71 -2.04 -11.40
C VAL A 50 -9.76 -1.15 -12.04
N LEU A 51 -9.71 0.14 -11.70
CA LEU A 51 -10.50 1.18 -12.33
C LEU A 51 -9.55 2.12 -13.08
N ILE A 52 -9.87 2.36 -14.34
CA ILE A 52 -9.11 3.28 -15.19
C ILE A 52 -9.99 4.49 -15.48
N TYR A 53 -9.52 5.64 -15.03
CA TYR A 53 -10.17 6.93 -15.21
C TYR A 53 -9.50 7.70 -16.33
N HIS A 54 -10.31 8.36 -17.13
CA HIS A 54 -9.90 9.39 -18.08
C HIS A 54 -10.80 10.61 -17.89
N GLU A 55 -10.21 11.79 -17.67
CA GLU A 55 -10.95 13.04 -17.39
C GLU A 55 -11.97 12.90 -16.23
N GLY A 56 -11.63 12.09 -15.22
CA GLY A 56 -12.49 11.85 -14.06
C GLY A 56 -13.67 10.89 -14.29
N LYS A 57 -13.76 10.23 -15.45
CA LYS A 57 -14.76 9.19 -15.74
C LYS A 57 -14.10 7.83 -15.86
N VAL A 58 -14.72 6.79 -15.28
CA VAL A 58 -14.26 5.41 -15.44
C VAL A 58 -14.51 4.96 -16.87
N ILE A 59 -13.44 4.69 -17.62
CA ILE A 59 -13.50 4.21 -19.00
C ILE A 59 -13.35 2.69 -19.08
N ASP A 60 -12.71 2.08 -18.08
CA ASP A 60 -12.50 0.63 -18.03
C ASP A 60 -12.48 0.14 -16.57
N ARG A 61 -13.02 -1.06 -16.35
CA ARG A 61 -13.11 -1.71 -15.05
C ARG A 61 -12.97 -3.23 -15.19
N PHE A 62 -12.07 -3.82 -14.43
CA PHE A 62 -11.81 -5.26 -14.50
C PHE A 62 -11.12 -5.76 -13.24
N ASN A 63 -11.26 -7.05 -12.96
CA ASN A 63 -10.59 -7.67 -11.80
C ASN A 63 -9.17 -8.10 -12.18
N LEU A 64 -8.22 -7.82 -11.28
CA LEU A 64 -6.82 -8.18 -11.41
C LEU A 64 -6.64 -9.67 -11.07
N LYS A 65 -6.81 -10.50 -12.08
CA LYS A 65 -6.62 -11.96 -11.97
C LYS A 65 -5.15 -12.35 -12.09
N GLU A 66 -4.71 -13.23 -11.21
CA GLU A 66 -3.42 -13.90 -11.31
C GLU A 66 -3.36 -14.74 -12.60
N GLY A 67 -2.18 -14.84 -13.22
CA GLY A 67 -1.98 -15.59 -14.47
C GLY A 67 -2.43 -14.87 -15.75
N THR A 68 -3.04 -13.67 -15.64
CA THR A 68 -3.49 -12.92 -16.82
C THR A 68 -2.46 -11.86 -17.20
N ALA A 69 -1.94 -11.95 -18.43
CA ALA A 69 -1.16 -10.88 -19.04
C ALA A 69 -1.99 -10.19 -20.12
N ARG A 70 -2.07 -8.86 -20.06
CA ARG A 70 -2.79 -8.07 -21.08
C ARG A 70 -2.15 -6.70 -21.22
N ILE A 71 -2.17 -6.20 -22.45
CA ILE A 71 -1.76 -4.84 -22.78
C ILE A 71 -3.03 -4.07 -23.08
N LEU A 72 -3.18 -2.92 -22.43
CA LEU A 72 -4.32 -2.02 -22.56
C LEU A 72 -3.82 -0.77 -23.26
N SER A 73 -4.42 -0.50 -24.42
CA SER A 73 -4.22 0.71 -25.21
C SER A 73 -5.58 1.35 -25.42
N TYR A 74 -5.64 2.67 -25.28
CA TYR A 74 -6.87 3.44 -25.31
C TYR A 74 -6.84 4.41 -26.49
N GLU A 75 -7.94 4.53 -27.25
CA GLU A 75 -8.02 5.42 -28.42
C GLU A 75 -7.86 6.90 -28.04
N GLN A 76 -8.21 7.25 -26.80
CA GLN A 76 -8.09 8.60 -26.26
C GLN A 76 -6.64 9.07 -26.22
N ASN A 77 -5.68 8.16 -26.03
CA ASN A 77 -4.26 8.48 -26.05
C ASN A 77 -3.42 7.25 -26.42
N PRO A 78 -3.09 7.05 -27.71
CA PRO A 78 -2.36 5.87 -28.18
C PRO A 78 -0.90 5.82 -27.72
N GLU A 79 -0.37 6.92 -27.18
CA GLU A 79 0.99 6.96 -26.63
C GLU A 79 1.08 6.42 -25.19
N ILE A 80 -0.06 6.11 -24.57
CA ILE A 80 -0.13 5.50 -23.25
C ILE A 80 -0.36 4.01 -23.39
N GLU A 81 0.57 3.23 -22.85
CA GLU A 81 0.47 1.78 -22.80
C GLU A 81 0.47 1.33 -21.34
N ILE A 82 -0.59 0.63 -20.95
CA ILE A 82 -0.74 0.04 -19.62
C ILE A 82 -0.63 -1.47 -19.77
N GLN A 83 0.19 -2.12 -18.96
CA GLN A 83 0.34 -3.56 -18.99
C GLN A 83 0.01 -4.17 -17.65
N GLN A 84 -0.75 -5.26 -17.70
CA GLN A 84 -0.91 -6.18 -16.60
C GLN A 84 -0.03 -7.40 -16.83
N TRP A 85 0.62 -7.86 -15.77
CA TRP A 85 1.43 -9.07 -15.76
C TRP A 85 0.74 -10.23 -15.01
N PRO A 86 1.18 -11.48 -15.25
CA PRO A 86 0.65 -12.67 -14.58
C PRO A 86 0.82 -12.68 -13.06
N ASP A 87 1.72 -11.86 -12.51
CA ASP A 87 2.02 -11.72 -11.09
C ASP A 87 0.99 -10.86 -10.32
N GLN A 88 -0.18 -10.61 -10.92
CA GLN A 88 -1.22 -9.73 -10.38
C GLN A 88 -0.68 -8.30 -10.18
N THR A 89 0.12 -7.81 -11.13
CA THR A 89 0.57 -6.41 -11.13
C THR A 89 0.14 -5.68 -12.37
N ILE A 90 -0.03 -4.36 -12.26
CA ILE A 90 -0.34 -3.46 -13.37
C ILE A 90 0.52 -2.20 -13.29
N ALA A 91 0.97 -1.69 -14.43
CA ALA A 91 1.74 -0.45 -14.50
C ALA A 91 1.57 0.24 -15.85
N PHE A 92 1.93 1.52 -15.87
CA PHE A 92 2.22 2.22 -17.11
C PHE A 92 3.57 1.76 -17.66
N VAL A 93 3.57 1.21 -18.86
CA VAL A 93 4.79 0.79 -19.58
C VAL A 93 5.33 1.91 -20.44
N LYS A 94 4.42 2.70 -21.03
CA LYS A 94 4.76 3.82 -21.91
C LYS A 94 3.81 4.99 -21.67
N SER A 95 4.36 6.19 -21.75
CA SER A 95 3.62 7.45 -21.76
C SER A 95 4.43 8.50 -22.52
N ASP A 96 3.77 9.44 -23.21
CA ASP A 96 4.41 10.59 -23.87
C ASP A 96 4.51 11.84 -22.96
N CYS A 97 4.17 11.69 -21.66
CA CYS A 97 4.28 12.83 -20.73
C CYS A 97 5.75 13.17 -20.40
N PRO A 98 6.09 14.46 -20.19
CA PRO A 98 7.46 14.85 -19.82
C PRO A 98 7.85 14.38 -18.41
N ASP A 99 6.86 14.28 -17.51
CA ASP A 99 7.11 14.00 -16.10
C ASP A 99 7.45 12.52 -15.84
N GLN A 100 6.95 11.61 -16.70
CA GLN A 100 7.14 10.16 -16.58
C GLN A 100 6.85 9.59 -15.18
N ILE A 101 6.10 10.31 -14.33
CA ILE A 101 5.82 9.91 -12.94
C ILE A 101 5.04 8.59 -12.95
N CYS A 102 4.05 8.45 -13.86
CA CYS A 102 3.25 7.25 -13.98
C CYS A 102 4.06 5.99 -14.32
N VAL A 103 5.06 6.10 -15.20
CA VAL A 103 5.98 5.02 -15.56
C VAL A 103 6.95 4.75 -14.40
N ASN A 104 7.47 5.81 -13.76
CA ASN A 104 8.38 5.70 -12.62
C ASN A 104 7.71 5.17 -11.35
N THR A 105 6.39 5.30 -11.19
CA THR A 105 5.63 4.65 -10.10
C THR A 105 5.80 3.13 -10.16
N GLY A 106 5.94 2.57 -11.36
CA GLY A 106 6.15 1.15 -11.57
C GLY A 106 4.91 0.29 -11.28
N LYS A 107 5.16 -0.94 -10.84
CA LYS A 107 4.13 -1.97 -10.66
C LYS A 107 3.30 -1.75 -9.43
N LEU A 108 2.00 -1.59 -9.65
CA LEU A 108 0.97 -1.59 -8.61
C LEU A 108 0.47 -3.01 -8.38
N ARG A 109 0.29 -3.39 -7.12
CA ARG A 109 -0.12 -4.74 -6.70
C ARG A 109 -1.21 -4.74 -5.63
N LYS A 110 -1.26 -3.72 -4.77
CA LYS A 110 -2.14 -3.72 -3.59
C LYS A 110 -3.33 -2.81 -3.79
N ALA A 111 -4.46 -3.18 -3.19
CA ALA A 111 -5.61 -2.29 -3.07
C ALA A 111 -5.21 -1.00 -2.31
N GLY A 112 -5.71 0.15 -2.78
CA GLY A 112 -5.36 1.48 -2.32
C GLY A 112 -4.16 2.10 -3.05
N GLU A 113 -3.40 1.33 -3.82
CA GLU A 113 -2.35 1.87 -4.68
C GLU A 113 -2.99 2.49 -5.94
N PHE A 114 -2.35 3.55 -6.44
CA PHE A 114 -2.79 4.23 -7.65
C PHE A 114 -1.59 4.80 -8.41
N ALA A 115 -1.76 4.98 -9.71
CA ALA A 115 -0.82 5.72 -10.55
C ALA A 115 -1.59 6.70 -11.42
N ALA A 116 -1.12 7.95 -11.46
CA ALA A 116 -1.76 9.02 -12.22
C ALA A 116 -0.78 9.60 -13.23
N CYS A 117 -1.26 9.78 -14.46
CA CYS A 117 -0.61 10.55 -15.50
C CYS A 117 -1.35 11.88 -15.65
N LEU A 118 -0.96 12.86 -14.84
CA LEU A 118 -1.64 14.15 -14.74
C LEU A 118 -1.78 14.90 -16.09
N PRO A 119 -0.73 15.00 -16.93
CA PRO A 119 -0.83 15.74 -18.19
C PRO A 119 -1.80 15.13 -19.21
N ASN A 120 -2.03 13.83 -19.12
CA ASN A 120 -2.94 13.10 -20.02
C ASN A 120 -4.27 12.73 -19.33
N ASN A 121 -4.49 13.20 -18.10
CA ASN A 121 -5.71 12.94 -17.32
C ASN A 121 -6.07 11.45 -17.15
N PHE A 122 -5.08 10.55 -17.15
CA PHE A 122 -5.26 9.12 -16.88
C PHE A 122 -4.96 8.79 -15.44
N VAL A 123 -5.81 7.98 -14.80
CA VAL A 123 -5.57 7.47 -13.45
C VAL A 123 -5.93 6.00 -13.37
N ILE A 124 -5.03 5.18 -12.83
CA ILE A 124 -5.28 3.79 -12.47
C ILE A 124 -5.45 3.74 -10.96
N VAL A 125 -6.56 3.16 -10.50
CA VAL A 125 -6.81 2.92 -9.06
C VAL A 125 -7.07 1.44 -8.86
N LEU A 126 -6.42 0.85 -7.85
CA LEU A 126 -6.71 -0.50 -7.39
C LEU A 126 -7.61 -0.44 -6.16
N GLU A 127 -8.80 -1.01 -6.26
CA GLU A 127 -9.76 -1.10 -5.15
C GLU A 127 -9.90 -2.55 -4.72
N SER A 128 -10.09 -2.80 -3.43
CA SER A 128 -10.46 -4.14 -2.95
C SER A 128 -11.97 -4.31 -3.13
N ILE A 129 -12.37 -5.39 -3.81
CA ILE A 129 -13.76 -5.85 -3.78
C ILE A 129 -13.97 -6.53 -2.44
N SER A 130 -14.23 -5.72 -1.42
CA SER A 130 -14.76 -6.18 -0.14
C SER A 130 -16.18 -5.67 -0.05
N ASP A 131 -17.15 -6.57 0.09
CA ASP A 131 -18.51 -6.26 0.54
C ASP A 131 -18.47 -5.85 2.02
N ALA A 132 -17.75 -4.76 2.32
CA ALA A 132 -17.54 -4.23 3.65
C ALA A 132 -17.83 -2.74 3.64
N GLU A 133 -19.11 -2.43 3.74
CA GLU A 133 -19.57 -1.25 4.45
C GLU A 133 -18.81 -1.11 5.77
N GLY A 134 -18.27 0.08 6.02
CA GLY A 134 -18.02 0.58 7.37
C GLY A 134 -16.65 0.31 7.96
N VAL A 135 -15.69 1.21 7.71
CA VAL A 135 -14.83 1.78 8.76
C VAL A 135 -14.39 3.20 8.32
N ASP A 136 -15.30 4.17 8.35
CA ASP A 136 -14.91 5.58 8.43
C ASP A 136 -14.72 5.89 9.91
N ALA A 137 -13.53 5.58 10.42
CA ALA A 137 -13.12 5.94 11.77
C ALA A 137 -12.48 7.33 11.74
N ILE A 138 -13.29 8.37 11.63
CA ILE A 138 -12.95 9.70 12.15
C ILE A 138 -13.60 9.83 13.53
N ALA A 139 -12.75 9.78 14.56
CA ALA A 139 -13.05 10.15 15.94
C ALA A 139 -12.79 11.64 16.16
#